data_AF-A0AAX1PBX9-F1
#
_entry.id   AF-A0AAX1PBX9-F1
#
_cell.length_a   1.000
_cell.length_b   1.000
_cell.length_c   1.000
_cell.angle_alpha   90.00
_cell.angle_beta   90.00
_cell.angle_gamma   90.00
#
_symmetry.space_group_name_H-M   'P 1'
#
loop_
_entity.id
_entity.type
_entity.pdbx_description
1 polymer ?
#
loop_
_entity_poly.entity_id
_entity_poly.type
_entity_poly.pdbx_seq_one_letter_code
_entity_poly.pdbx_strand_id
1 'polypeptide(L)'
;MIEPIKQQALGLAALQVLAFTPEYSGRWNEAFERLQDDVREGREPGHCSIRDGFEFWSWLEVIAHIERSAERIWKPMETELQAAKEHVLCAAVEGNNGQALNVEYVHSLDLESKHKVLIQALTRAVEDVNKDCETVREMYSLRSYSGRGMYGRYCLALDIPPGKDATPVAIKMGEAFKLLGAGSKDSMGHGSILYWPRIRYD
;
A
#
# COMPACT_ATOMS: atom_id res chain seq x y z
N MET A 1 3.79 9.81 1.46
CA MET A 1 3.53 11.16 0.92
C MET A 1 2.05 11.29 0.53
N ILE A 2 1.14 11.33 1.51
CA ILE A 2 -0.32 11.53 1.31
C ILE A 2 -0.77 12.85 1.96
N GLU A 3 -0.01 13.34 2.95
CA GLU A 3 -0.19 14.65 3.59
C GLU A 3 -0.30 15.85 2.62
N PRO A 4 0.43 15.94 1.48
CA PRO A 4 0.36 17.13 0.62
C PRO A 4 -1.01 17.33 -0.04
N ILE A 5 -1.65 16.25 -0.53
CA ILE A 5 -2.91 16.34 -1.29
C ILE A 5 -4.07 16.65 -0.36
N LYS A 6 -4.10 16.02 0.82
CA LYS A 6 -5.11 16.27 1.84
C LYS A 6 -5.05 17.71 2.35
N GLN A 7 -3.86 18.24 2.64
CA GLN A 7 -3.69 19.61 3.11
C GLN A 7 -4.10 20.64 2.04
N GLN A 8 -3.77 20.39 0.77
CA GLN A 8 -4.22 21.24 -0.33
C GLN A 8 -5.75 21.23 -0.49
N ALA A 9 -6.38 20.07 -0.41
CA ALA A 9 -7.84 19.95 -0.49
C ALA A 9 -8.56 20.68 0.65
N LEU A 10 -8.01 20.63 1.87
CA LEU A 10 -8.52 21.37 3.02
C LEU A 10 -8.41 22.89 2.82
N GLY A 11 -7.26 23.38 2.36
CA GLY A 11 -7.08 24.81 2.07
C GLY A 11 -8.04 25.32 0.97
N LEU A 12 -8.25 24.51 -0.08
CA LEU A 12 -9.19 24.85 -1.17
C LEU A 12 -10.64 24.83 -0.71
N ALA A 13 -11.05 23.84 0.08
CA ALA A 13 -12.40 23.78 0.65
C ALA A 13 -12.64 24.93 1.63
N ALA A 14 -11.63 25.28 2.44
CA ALA A 14 -11.70 26.41 3.37
C ALA A 14 -11.93 27.73 2.64
N LEU A 15 -11.26 27.97 1.51
CA LEU A 15 -11.44 29.18 0.70
C LEU A 15 -12.86 29.38 0.16
N GLN A 16 -13.64 28.31 -0.01
CA GLN A 16 -15.02 28.40 -0.50
C GLN A 16 -15.97 28.96 0.56
N VAL A 17 -15.65 28.77 1.84
CA VAL A 17 -16.53 29.07 2.98
C VAL A 17 -15.98 30.21 3.84
N LEU A 18 -14.67 30.45 3.80
CA LEU A 18 -13.97 31.41 4.65
C LEU A 18 -13.31 32.52 3.85
N ALA A 19 -13.31 33.72 4.42
CA ALA A 19 -12.51 34.85 4.00
C ALA A 19 -11.36 35.03 5.00
N PHE A 20 -10.16 34.63 4.57
CA PHE A 20 -8.95 34.80 5.38
C PHE A 20 -8.38 36.21 5.26
N THR A 21 -7.71 36.65 6.33
CA THR A 21 -6.91 37.87 6.29
C THR A 21 -5.76 37.75 5.25
N PRO A 22 -5.31 38.88 4.66
CA PRO A 22 -4.30 38.87 3.59
C PRO A 22 -2.98 38.17 3.99
N GLU A 23 -2.67 38.13 5.28
CA GLU A 23 -1.48 37.49 5.87
C GLU A 23 -1.37 35.98 5.54
N TYR A 24 -2.51 35.33 5.30
CA TYR A 24 -2.61 33.91 4.97
C TYR A 24 -2.79 33.61 3.48
N SER A 25 -2.58 34.61 2.61
CA SER A 25 -2.61 34.38 1.16
C SER A 25 -1.57 33.32 0.75
N GLY A 26 -2.02 32.26 0.08
CA GLY A 26 -1.19 31.12 -0.33
C GLY A 26 -0.86 30.13 0.80
N ARG A 27 -1.31 30.37 2.03
CA ARG A 27 -1.10 29.51 3.22
C ARG A 27 -2.42 29.17 3.91
N TRP A 28 -3.42 28.85 3.10
CA TRP A 28 -4.81 28.65 3.56
C TRP A 28 -4.99 27.38 4.38
N ASN A 29 -4.13 26.38 4.18
CA ASN A 29 -4.05 25.19 5.02
C ASN A 29 -3.63 25.54 6.45
N GLU A 30 -2.56 26.34 6.62
CA GLU A 30 -2.09 26.80 7.93
C GLU A 30 -3.16 27.66 8.64
N ALA A 31 -3.86 28.49 7.85
CA ALA A 31 -4.95 29.32 8.35
C ALA A 31 -6.14 28.48 8.86
N PHE A 32 -6.45 27.39 8.16
CA PHE A 32 -7.50 26.45 8.55
C PHE A 32 -7.10 25.62 9.77
N GLU A 33 -5.86 25.14 9.86
CA GLU A 33 -5.34 24.46 11.05
C GLU A 33 -5.44 25.36 12.28
N ARG A 34 -5.03 26.63 12.15
CA ARG A 34 -5.17 27.63 13.21
C ARG A 34 -6.63 27.87 13.61
N LEU A 35 -7.56 27.88 12.64
CA LEU A 35 -8.99 27.98 12.93
C LEU A 35 -9.47 26.79 13.77
N GLN A 36 -9.06 25.56 13.40
CA GLN A 36 -9.42 24.37 14.17
C GLN A 36 -8.89 24.44 15.61
N ASP A 37 -7.67 24.94 15.79
CA ASP A 37 -7.08 25.13 17.12
C ASP A 37 -7.82 26.20 17.94
N ASP A 38 -8.16 27.34 17.35
CA ASP A 38 -8.91 28.40 18.03
C ASP A 38 -10.30 27.92 18.48
N VAL A 39 -11.02 27.20 17.61
CA VAL A 39 -12.34 26.63 17.94
C VAL A 39 -12.23 25.54 19.01
N ARG A 40 -11.20 24.69 18.95
CA ARG A 40 -10.93 23.66 19.97
C ARG A 40 -10.65 24.28 21.34
N GLU A 41 -9.99 25.44 21.36
CA GLU A 41 -9.66 26.19 22.58
C GLU A 41 -10.80 27.14 23.02
N GLY A 42 -11.92 27.16 22.30
CA GLY A 42 -13.07 28.02 22.61
C GLY A 42 -12.81 29.50 22.36
N ARG A 43 -11.79 29.83 21.55
CA ARG A 43 -11.47 31.19 21.11
C ARG A 43 -12.22 31.56 19.85
N GLU A 44 -12.58 32.82 19.74
CA GLU A 44 -13.15 33.36 18.51
C GLU A 44 -12.03 33.62 17.48
N PRO A 45 -12.14 33.11 16.23
CA PRO A 45 -11.08 33.23 15.24
C PRO A 45 -10.95 34.67 14.73
N GLY A 46 -9.81 35.31 14.97
CA GLY A 46 -9.55 36.69 14.52
C GLY A 46 -8.95 36.79 13.11
N HIS A 47 -8.47 35.69 12.54
CA HIS A 47 -7.73 35.67 11.26
C HIS A 47 -8.59 35.27 10.05
N CYS A 48 -9.86 34.95 10.26
CA CYS A 48 -10.81 34.62 9.21
C CYS A 48 -12.25 34.99 9.59
N SER A 49 -13.08 35.26 8.58
CA SER A 49 -14.53 35.39 8.72
C SER A 49 -15.25 34.37 7.84
N ILE A 50 -16.49 34.04 8.21
CA ILE A 50 -17.37 33.20 7.39
C ILE A 50 -17.89 34.06 6.22
N ARG A 51 -17.88 33.51 5.01
CA ARG A 51 -18.37 34.21 3.81
C ARG A 51 -19.88 34.27 3.76
N ASP A 52 -20.37 35.25 2.99
CA ASP A 52 -21.78 35.43 2.73
C ASP A 52 -22.43 34.15 2.18
N GLY A 53 -23.58 33.77 2.75
CA GLY A 53 -24.28 32.51 2.45
C GLY A 53 -23.98 31.33 3.39
N PHE A 54 -23.00 31.47 4.28
CA PHE A 54 -22.72 30.54 5.38
C PHE A 54 -22.77 31.20 6.76
N GLU A 55 -23.12 32.48 6.81
CA GLU A 55 -23.07 33.36 8.00
C GLU A 55 -23.86 32.86 9.21
N PHE A 56 -24.85 31.99 8.98
CA PHE A 56 -25.71 31.42 10.00
C PHE A 56 -25.14 30.12 10.61
N TRP A 57 -24.00 29.63 10.11
CA TRP A 57 -23.34 28.44 10.65
C TRP A 57 -22.41 28.79 11.80
N SER A 58 -22.42 27.93 12.82
CA SER A 58 -21.38 27.94 13.85
C SER A 58 -20.02 27.56 13.25
N TRP A 59 -18.94 27.98 13.92
CA TRP A 59 -17.59 27.61 13.53
C TRP A 59 -17.37 26.09 13.44
N LEU A 60 -18.04 25.32 14.30
CA LEU A 60 -18.01 23.86 14.26
C LEU A 60 -18.68 23.30 13.00
N GLU A 61 -19.83 23.85 12.60
CA GLU A 61 -20.54 23.46 11.38
C GLU A 61 -19.71 23.81 10.12
N VAL A 62 -19.06 24.98 10.13
CA VAL A 62 -18.15 25.41 9.06
C VAL A 62 -16.97 24.45 8.93
N ILE A 63 -16.29 24.10 10.03
CA ILE A 63 -15.17 23.15 10.03
C ILE A 63 -15.64 21.80 9.48
N ALA A 64 -16.75 21.25 10.01
CA ALA A 64 -17.26 19.96 9.57
C ALA A 64 -17.67 19.95 8.09
N HIS A 65 -18.20 21.07 7.59
CA HIS A 65 -18.50 21.22 6.16
C HIS A 65 -17.22 21.25 5.31
N ILE A 66 -16.21 22.03 5.72
CA ILE A 66 -14.93 22.13 5.00
C ILE A 66 -14.24 20.77 4.94
N GLU A 67 -14.20 20.03 6.04
CA GLU A 67 -13.62 18.68 6.08
C GLU A 67 -14.35 17.73 5.12
N ARG A 68 -15.69 17.74 5.13
CA ARG A 68 -16.50 16.90 4.23
C ARG A 68 -16.33 17.27 2.76
N SER A 69 -16.23 18.57 2.46
CA SER A 69 -15.98 19.08 1.11
C SER A 69 -14.57 18.74 0.64
N ALA A 70 -13.56 18.84 1.52
CA ALA A 70 -12.20 18.41 1.23
C ALA A 70 -12.14 16.90 0.96
N GLU A 71 -12.82 16.06 1.75
CA GLU A 71 -12.91 14.62 1.51
C GLU A 71 -13.43 14.26 0.12
N ARG A 72 -14.43 14.99 -0.38
CA ARG A 72 -14.94 14.80 -1.74
C ARG A 72 -13.92 15.12 -2.83
N ILE A 73 -12.94 15.96 -2.53
CA ILE A 73 -11.87 16.35 -3.46
C ILE A 73 -10.73 15.34 -3.40
N TRP A 74 -10.20 15.03 -2.21
CA TRP A 74 -8.97 14.23 -2.11
C TRP A 74 -9.21 12.72 -2.19
N LYS A 75 -10.35 12.18 -1.75
CA LYS A 75 -10.59 10.71 -1.80
C LYS A 75 -10.62 10.15 -3.24
N PRO A 76 -11.28 10.79 -4.23
CA PRO A 76 -11.19 10.35 -5.61
C PRO A 76 -9.76 10.43 -6.15
N MET A 77 -9.04 11.52 -5.88
CA MET A 77 -7.65 11.69 -6.33
C MET A 77 -6.69 10.67 -5.70
N GLU A 78 -6.90 10.30 -4.44
CA GLU A 78 -6.15 9.23 -3.79
C GLU A 78 -6.44 7.88 -4.44
N THR A 79 -7.72 7.61 -4.73
CA THR A 79 -8.15 6.38 -5.41
C THR A 79 -7.56 6.29 -6.82
N GLU A 80 -7.58 7.39 -7.58
CA GLU A 80 -6.98 7.48 -8.91
C GLU A 80 -5.46 7.37 -8.86
N LEU A 81 -4.80 8.00 -7.88
CA LEU A 81 -3.36 7.87 -7.68
C LEU A 81 -2.98 6.43 -7.32
N GLN A 82 -3.80 5.77 -6.50
CA GLN A 82 -3.61 4.37 -6.14
C GLN A 82 -3.84 3.46 -7.34
N ALA A 83 -4.92 3.67 -8.11
CA ALA A 83 -5.20 2.96 -9.35
C ALA A 83 -4.12 3.18 -10.41
N ALA A 84 -3.56 4.39 -10.52
CA ALA A 84 -2.45 4.70 -11.42
C ALA A 84 -1.16 4.03 -10.97
N LYS A 85 -0.88 3.98 -9.65
CA LYS A 85 0.23 3.19 -9.10
C LYS A 85 0.04 1.71 -9.37
N GLU A 86 -1.18 1.18 -9.23
CA GLU A 86 -1.55 -0.21 -9.55
C GLU A 86 -1.46 -0.52 -11.04
N HIS A 87 -1.79 0.44 -11.89
CA HIS A 87 -1.65 0.30 -13.33
C HIS A 87 -0.17 0.34 -13.75
N VAL A 88 0.65 1.18 -13.11
CA VAL A 88 2.11 1.18 -13.27
C VAL A 88 2.72 -0.09 -12.68
N LEU A 89 2.20 -0.61 -11.57
CA LEU A 89 2.55 -1.91 -10.98
C LEU A 89 2.32 -3.03 -12.01
N CYS A 90 1.13 -3.12 -12.60
CA CYS A 90 0.80 -4.13 -13.59
C CYS A 90 1.63 -3.95 -14.87
N ALA A 91 1.78 -2.73 -15.38
CA ALA A 91 2.54 -2.46 -16.60
C ALA A 91 4.05 -2.68 -16.43
N ALA A 92 4.64 -2.35 -15.28
CA ALA A 92 6.04 -2.64 -14.98
C ALA A 92 6.29 -4.15 -14.81
N VAL A 93 5.27 -4.89 -14.39
CA VAL A 93 5.30 -6.34 -14.20
C VAL A 93 5.02 -7.08 -15.52
N GLU A 94 4.21 -6.53 -16.43
CA GLU A 94 3.95 -7.06 -17.78
C GLU A 94 5.04 -6.69 -18.80
N GLY A 95 5.64 -5.50 -18.68
CA GLY A 95 6.79 -5.08 -19.49
C GLY A 95 8.10 -5.82 -19.14
N ASN A 96 8.12 -6.55 -18.02
CA ASN A 96 9.29 -7.30 -17.55
C ASN A 96 9.33 -8.71 -18.13
N ASN A 97 9.50 -8.79 -19.46
CA ASN A 97 9.94 -10.00 -20.15
C ASN A 97 11.42 -10.31 -19.80
N GLY A 98 11.70 -10.59 -18.53
CA GLY A 98 12.96 -11.20 -18.08
C GLY A 98 13.98 -10.32 -17.34
N GLN A 99 13.64 -9.11 -16.86
CA GLN A 99 14.53 -8.38 -15.94
C GLN A 99 14.07 -8.48 -14.47
N ALA A 100 15.05 -8.57 -13.58
CA ALA A 100 14.86 -8.74 -12.14
C ALA A 100 13.98 -7.63 -11.56
N LEU A 101 13.10 -8.00 -10.62
CA LEU A 101 12.32 -7.04 -9.81
C LEU A 101 13.25 -5.99 -9.19
N ASN A 102 12.92 -4.71 -9.39
CA ASN A 102 13.66 -3.62 -8.77
C ASN A 102 13.45 -3.66 -7.24
N VAL A 103 14.54 -3.91 -6.50
CA VAL A 103 14.54 -4.09 -5.04
C VAL A 103 14.16 -2.80 -4.30
N GLU A 104 14.63 -1.64 -4.78
CA GLU A 104 14.34 -0.33 -4.18
C GLU A 104 12.85 0.01 -4.25
N TYR A 105 12.22 -0.39 -5.36
CA TYR A 105 10.79 -0.23 -5.57
C TYR A 105 9.96 -1.03 -4.56
N VAL A 106 10.29 -2.31 -4.32
CA VAL A 106 9.58 -3.16 -3.36
C VAL A 106 9.74 -2.67 -1.91
N HIS A 107 10.83 -1.98 -1.60
CA HIS A 107 11.03 -1.38 -0.28
C HIS A 107 10.17 -0.14 -0.02
N SER A 108 9.71 0.55 -1.08
CA SER A 108 8.88 1.76 -0.97
C SER A 108 7.38 1.49 -0.77
N LEU A 109 6.96 0.24 -0.95
CA LEU A 109 5.56 -0.20 -0.82
C LEU A 109 5.15 -0.37 0.65
N ASP A 110 3.86 -0.19 0.92
CA ASP A 110 3.27 -0.64 2.18
C ASP A 110 3.35 -2.18 2.32
N LEU A 111 3.16 -2.68 3.53
CA LEU A 111 3.36 -4.09 3.86
C LEU A 111 2.44 -5.02 3.04
N GLU A 112 1.19 -4.62 2.80
CA GLU A 112 0.21 -5.45 2.09
C GLU A 112 0.55 -5.51 0.60
N SER A 113 0.80 -4.37 -0.04
CA SER A 113 1.21 -4.29 -1.44
C SER A 113 2.53 -5.02 -1.68
N LYS A 114 3.48 -4.91 -0.75
CA LYS A 114 4.75 -5.63 -0.81
C LYS A 114 4.53 -7.15 -0.82
N HIS A 115 3.65 -7.67 0.04
CA HIS A 115 3.35 -9.11 0.06
C HIS A 115 2.71 -9.56 -1.25
N LYS A 116 1.75 -8.82 -1.81
CA LYS A 116 1.10 -9.14 -3.09
C LYS A 116 2.12 -9.24 -4.23
N VAL A 117 3.01 -8.25 -4.36
CA VAL A 117 4.05 -8.24 -5.40
C VAL A 117 5.02 -9.41 -5.23
N LEU A 118 5.44 -9.71 -4.00
CA LEU A 118 6.34 -10.84 -3.73
C LEU A 118 5.69 -12.20 -4.02
N ILE A 119 4.41 -12.37 -3.69
CA ILE A 119 3.66 -13.59 -4.00
C ILE A 119 3.55 -13.76 -5.52
N GLN A 120 3.15 -12.73 -6.25
CA GLN A 120 3.04 -12.78 -7.72
C GLN A 120 4.37 -13.08 -8.40
N ALA A 121 5.45 -12.46 -7.93
CA ALA A 121 6.81 -12.72 -8.41
C ALA A 121 7.21 -14.19 -8.20
N LEU A 122 6.92 -14.73 -7.02
CA LEU A 122 7.20 -16.12 -6.71
C LEU A 122 6.32 -17.07 -7.55
N THR A 123 5.04 -16.73 -7.79
CA THR A 123 4.15 -17.52 -8.65
C THR A 123 4.71 -17.64 -10.06
N ARG A 124 5.11 -16.52 -10.66
CA ARG A 124 5.71 -16.51 -12.01
C ARG A 124 7.02 -17.29 -12.07
N ALA A 125 7.86 -17.15 -11.05
CA ALA A 125 9.10 -17.92 -10.96
C ALA A 125 8.83 -19.44 -10.89
N VAL A 126 7.81 -19.85 -10.14
CA VAL A 126 7.38 -21.25 -10.06
C VAL A 126 6.81 -21.74 -11.39
N GLU A 127 5.95 -20.96 -12.03
CA GLU A 127 5.41 -21.27 -13.37
C GLU A 127 6.53 -21.44 -14.40
N ASP A 128 7.51 -20.53 -14.41
CA ASP A 128 8.66 -20.56 -15.30
C ASP A 128 9.56 -21.78 -15.08
N VAL A 129 9.81 -22.16 -13.82
CA VAL A 129 10.60 -23.37 -13.50
C VAL A 129 9.84 -24.64 -13.89
N ASN A 130 8.51 -24.61 -13.82
CA ASN A 130 7.67 -25.76 -14.14
C ASN A 130 7.40 -25.94 -15.64
N LYS A 131 7.74 -24.97 -16.52
CA LYS A 131 7.47 -25.05 -17.97
C LYS A 131 7.98 -26.33 -18.63
N ASP A 132 9.13 -26.81 -18.18
CA ASP A 132 9.80 -28.00 -18.73
C ASP A 132 9.55 -29.27 -17.89
N CYS A 133 8.66 -29.24 -16.89
CA CYS A 133 8.37 -30.40 -16.05
C CYS A 133 7.27 -31.26 -16.66
N GLU A 134 7.60 -32.51 -17.00
CA GLU A 134 6.64 -33.45 -17.61
C GLU A 134 5.72 -34.13 -16.58
N THR A 135 6.12 -34.17 -15.31
CA THR A 135 5.35 -34.84 -14.26
C THR A 135 5.02 -33.91 -13.10
N VAL A 136 3.77 -33.99 -12.62
CA VAL A 136 3.27 -33.17 -11.49
C VAL A 136 4.09 -33.40 -10.21
N ARG A 137 4.66 -34.60 -10.02
CA ARG A 137 5.51 -34.93 -8.87
C ARG A 137 6.84 -34.17 -8.84
N GLU A 138 7.24 -33.59 -9.96
CA GLU A 138 8.48 -32.84 -10.11
C GLU A 138 8.27 -31.32 -10.13
N MET A 139 7.02 -30.87 -10.04
CA MET A 139 6.66 -29.47 -10.07
C MET A 139 6.78 -28.82 -8.69
N TYR A 140 7.21 -27.57 -8.69
CA TYR A 140 7.10 -26.69 -7.54
C TYR A 140 5.67 -26.18 -7.44
N SER A 141 5.17 -25.91 -6.23
CA SER A 141 3.85 -25.29 -6.10
C SER A 141 3.79 -24.33 -4.92
N LEU A 142 2.93 -23.32 -5.04
CA LEU A 142 2.65 -22.40 -3.96
C LEU A 142 1.37 -22.79 -3.25
N ARG A 143 1.39 -22.63 -1.93
CA ARG A 143 0.24 -22.91 -1.08
C ARG A 143 0.22 -22.02 0.14
N SER A 144 -0.98 -21.93 0.69
CA SER A 144 -1.19 -21.59 2.09
C SER A 144 -0.65 -22.72 2.97
N TYR A 145 0.16 -22.36 3.97
CA TYR A 145 0.70 -23.31 4.94
C TYR A 145 0.58 -22.77 6.36
N SER A 146 0.14 -23.65 7.27
CA SER A 146 0.09 -23.41 8.71
C SER A 146 1.10 -24.32 9.42
N GLY A 147 2.33 -23.84 9.53
CA GLY A 147 3.42 -24.59 10.14
C GLY A 147 3.29 -24.77 11.65
N ARG A 148 4.20 -25.57 12.23
CA ARG A 148 4.30 -25.75 13.69
C ARG A 148 4.54 -24.40 14.36
N GLY A 149 3.74 -24.10 15.39
CA GLY A 149 3.86 -22.85 16.17
C GLY A 149 3.20 -21.61 15.55
N MET A 150 2.41 -21.75 14.49
CA MET A 150 1.72 -20.61 13.86
C MET A 150 0.30 -20.32 14.41
N TYR A 151 -0.19 -21.13 15.35
CA TYR A 151 -1.46 -20.92 16.08
C TYR A 151 -2.66 -20.51 15.18
N GLY A 152 -2.86 -21.21 14.06
CA GLY A 152 -3.98 -20.95 13.13
C GLY A 152 -3.75 -19.85 12.10
N ARG A 153 -2.56 -19.22 12.07
CA ARG A 153 -2.18 -18.29 11.01
C ARG A 153 -1.70 -19.06 9.78
N TYR A 154 -1.98 -18.50 8.61
CA TYR A 154 -1.53 -19.03 7.32
C TYR A 154 -0.45 -18.12 6.74
N CYS A 155 0.52 -18.73 6.08
CA CYS A 155 1.61 -18.02 5.44
C CYS A 155 1.90 -18.58 4.05
N LEU A 156 2.63 -17.81 3.26
CA LEU A 156 3.15 -18.22 1.97
C LEU A 156 4.14 -19.36 2.14
N ALA A 157 3.92 -20.44 1.38
CA ALA A 157 4.84 -21.56 1.29
C ALA A 157 5.06 -22.03 -0.14
N LEU A 158 6.27 -22.52 -0.36
CA LEU A 158 6.75 -23.18 -1.57
C LEU A 158 6.96 -24.66 -1.27
N ASP A 159 6.17 -25.50 -1.91
CA ASP A 159 6.38 -26.95 -1.94
C ASP A 159 7.49 -27.26 -2.94
N ILE A 160 8.56 -27.89 -2.44
CA ILE A 160 9.74 -28.30 -3.18
C ILE A 160 9.67 -29.83 -3.35
N PRO A 161 9.69 -30.33 -4.59
CA PRO A 161 9.58 -31.75 -4.88
C PRO A 161 10.81 -32.54 -4.37
N PRO A 162 10.70 -33.87 -4.18
CA PRO A 162 11.78 -34.71 -3.71
C PRO A 162 13.08 -34.52 -4.52
N GLY A 163 14.20 -34.41 -3.83
CA GLY A 163 15.52 -34.32 -4.48
C GLY A 163 15.84 -32.97 -5.12
N LYS A 164 14.95 -31.98 -5.03
CA LYS A 164 15.21 -30.60 -5.50
C LYS A 164 15.36 -29.62 -4.32
N ASP A 165 15.75 -28.39 -4.64
CA ASP A 165 15.85 -27.27 -3.70
C ASP A 165 15.20 -26.00 -4.27
N ALA A 166 15.16 -24.91 -3.51
CA ALA A 166 14.54 -23.66 -3.94
C ALA A 166 15.41 -22.84 -4.93
N THR A 167 16.62 -23.29 -5.26
CA THR A 167 17.60 -22.53 -6.06
C THR A 167 17.06 -22.15 -7.44
N PRO A 168 16.40 -23.04 -8.21
CA PRO A 168 15.87 -22.67 -9.53
C PRO A 168 14.83 -21.55 -9.44
N VAL A 169 13.98 -21.58 -8.41
CA VAL A 169 12.97 -20.54 -8.15
C VAL A 169 13.65 -19.24 -7.71
N ALA A 170 14.66 -19.31 -6.85
CA ALA A 170 15.44 -18.16 -6.42
C ALA A 170 16.18 -17.49 -7.59
N ILE A 171 16.74 -18.27 -8.52
CA ILE A 171 17.39 -17.75 -9.74
C ILE A 171 16.38 -16.97 -10.59
N LYS A 172 15.16 -17.49 -10.77
CA LYS A 172 14.11 -16.81 -11.54
C LYS A 172 13.61 -15.53 -10.87
N MET A 173 13.52 -15.50 -9.54
CA MET A 173 13.16 -14.28 -8.81
C MET A 173 14.30 -13.26 -8.71
N GLY A 174 15.55 -13.71 -8.80
CA GLY A 174 16.73 -12.86 -8.62
C GLY A 174 16.80 -12.24 -7.23
N GLU A 175 17.14 -10.96 -7.15
CA GLU A 175 17.34 -10.27 -5.88
C GLU A 175 16.06 -10.12 -5.03
N ALA A 176 14.88 -10.17 -5.65
CA ALA A 176 13.61 -10.13 -4.93
C ALA A 176 13.40 -11.37 -4.04
N PHE A 177 14.11 -12.47 -4.28
CA PHE A 177 14.07 -13.63 -3.37
C PHE A 177 14.57 -13.27 -1.97
N LYS A 178 15.56 -12.35 -1.86
CA LYS A 178 16.08 -11.87 -0.56
C LYS A 178 15.01 -11.09 0.22
N LEU A 179 14.06 -10.47 -0.46
CA LEU A 179 12.99 -9.67 0.14
C LEU A 179 11.92 -10.52 0.83
N LEU A 180 11.84 -11.81 0.50
CA LEU A 180 11.02 -12.77 1.24
C LEU A 180 11.54 -12.97 2.68
N GLY A 181 12.83 -12.67 2.90
CA GLY A 181 13.50 -12.85 4.19
C GLY A 181 13.88 -14.31 4.46
N ALA A 182 14.30 -14.57 5.70
CA ALA A 182 14.68 -15.92 6.13
C ALA A 182 13.45 -16.84 6.15
N GLY A 183 13.39 -17.77 5.19
CA GLY A 183 12.40 -18.84 5.16
C GLY A 183 12.72 -19.93 6.18
N SER A 184 11.69 -20.60 6.67
CA SER A 184 11.79 -21.80 7.50
C SER A 184 11.50 -23.03 6.64
N LYS A 185 12.16 -24.15 6.94
CA LYS A 185 12.01 -25.40 6.18
C LYS A 185 11.33 -26.46 7.04
N ASP A 186 10.33 -27.12 6.48
CA ASP A 186 9.74 -28.35 7.04
C ASP A 186 9.93 -29.52 6.06
N SER A 187 9.99 -30.74 6.58
CA SER A 187 10.13 -31.97 5.78
C SER A 187 8.89 -32.83 5.94
N MET A 188 8.26 -33.16 4.80
CA MET A 188 6.99 -33.91 4.77
C MET A 188 7.16 -35.34 4.25
N GLY A 189 8.38 -35.92 4.32
CA GLY A 189 8.67 -37.30 3.91
C GLY A 189 8.73 -37.56 2.39
N HIS A 190 8.07 -36.73 1.57
CA HIS A 190 8.07 -36.81 0.11
C HIS A 190 8.39 -35.47 -0.57
N GLY A 191 9.26 -34.68 0.05
CA GLY A 191 9.59 -33.33 -0.39
C GLY A 191 9.87 -32.42 0.80
N SER A 192 10.06 -31.15 0.54
CA SER A 192 10.23 -30.15 1.60
C SER A 192 9.41 -28.91 1.33
N ILE A 193 8.98 -28.26 2.41
CA ILE A 193 8.23 -27.01 2.34
C ILE A 193 9.15 -25.90 2.82
N LEU A 194 9.34 -24.88 1.99
CA LEU A 194 9.98 -23.62 2.40
C LEU A 194 8.87 -22.59 2.62
N TYR A 195 8.78 -22.00 3.80
CA TYR A 195 7.69 -21.09 4.15
C TYR A 195 8.17 -19.82 4.85
N TRP A 196 7.40 -18.74 4.71
CA TRP A 196 7.74 -17.42 5.25
C TRP A 196 6.65 -16.93 6.22
N PRO A 197 6.81 -17.14 7.55
CA PRO A 197 5.77 -16.84 8.54
C PRO A 197 5.28 -15.40 8.59
N ARG A 198 6.06 -14.46 8.04
CA ARG A 198 5.74 -13.02 8.01
C ARG A 198 4.94 -12.61 6.78
N ILE A 199 4.87 -13.45 5.76
CA ILE A 199 4.15 -13.20 4.51
C ILE A 199 2.85 -13.96 4.56
N ARG A 200 1.73 -13.24 4.64
CA ARG A 200 0.39 -13.83 4.58
C ARG A 200 0.07 -14.28 3.16
N TYR A 201 -0.69 -15.37 3.01
CA TYR A 201 -1.07 -15.94 1.71
C TYR A 201 -2.49 -15.49 1.28
N ASP A 202 -2.98 -14.42 1.90
CA ASP A 202 -4.38 -13.98 1.86
C ASP A 202 -4.64 -13.05 0.67
#